data_AF-U2ADK4-F1
#
_entry.id   AF-U2ADK4-F1
#
_cell.length_a   1.000
_cell.length_b   1.000
_cell.length_c   1.000
_cell.angle_alpha   90.00
_cell.angle_beta   90.00
_cell.angle_gamma   90.00
#
_symmetry.space_group_name_H-M   'P 1'
#
loop_
_entity.id
_entity.type
_entity.pdbx_description
1 polymer ?
#
loop_
_entity_poly.entity_id
_entity_poly.type
_entity_poly.pdbx_seq_one_letter_code
_entity_poly.pdbx_strand_id
1 'polypeptide(L)'
;MFKQENFTFVDVVSLIFLLLLFVGNFVGALFLFSNLWVAVGIGLLIFLGYYGIIRLLKRNKQTLVSKHYKTPLSVLFVGFLLLALASGVLTAHTINIQTNVKEKVQAEAQEKIAQVADLFAIYRDAEEASMQQYHGQLERLLKAYKKKPTHGLEDQLLAPPYEIDEQTLADIKHNSIKDIIASRKGAYELKIREHFDQLNQIMAKDRAYAENFKHWNWFKVATDYQELNQFVQQSYDEVGQMLAALPFPAEVPLSLEMDNTRLPLDSFTELNEQYSPNYLLIVGVFVVIHFFILIPYFLHKVRAYKTEQEKDDRIIEY
;
A
#
# COMPACT_ATOMS: atom_id res chain seq x y z
N MET A 1 9.07 32.66 -37.55
CA MET A 1 9.64 31.42 -38.13
C MET A 1 10.07 30.52 -36.97
N PHE A 2 9.27 29.51 -36.62
CA PHE A 2 9.62 28.56 -35.57
C PHE A 2 10.79 27.72 -36.05
N LYS A 3 11.97 27.94 -35.47
CA LYS A 3 13.16 27.12 -35.75
C LYS A 3 12.91 25.77 -35.08
N GLN A 4 12.68 24.74 -35.88
CA GLN A 4 12.50 23.38 -35.40
C GLN A 4 13.82 22.94 -34.75
N GLU A 5 13.85 22.84 -33.42
CA GLU A 5 15.00 22.31 -32.70
C GLU A 5 15.04 20.80 -32.95
N ASN A 6 15.96 20.35 -33.81
CA ASN A 6 16.21 18.92 -33.98
C ASN A 6 16.75 18.36 -32.65
N PHE A 7 16.01 17.45 -32.03
CA PHE A 7 16.50 16.68 -30.89
C PHE A 7 17.77 15.93 -31.30
N THR A 8 18.87 16.19 -30.61
CA THR A 8 20.10 15.45 -30.82
C THR A 8 20.03 14.13 -30.05
N PHE A 9 20.80 13.12 -30.48
CA PHE A 9 20.92 11.84 -29.75
C PHE A 9 21.16 12.05 -28.24
N VAL A 10 21.96 13.06 -27.91
CA VAL A 10 22.31 13.45 -26.54
C VAL A 10 21.10 13.91 -25.73
N ASP A 11 20.16 14.62 -26.37
CA ASP A 11 18.90 15.05 -25.72
C ASP A 11 18.02 13.85 -25.38
N VAL A 12 17.98 12.82 -26.24
CA VAL A 12 17.26 11.56 -25.97
C VAL A 12 17.89 10.81 -24.81
N VAL A 13 19.22 10.70 -24.78
CA VAL A 13 19.94 10.07 -23.65
C VAL A 13 19.63 10.78 -22.35
N SER A 14 19.72 12.11 -22.31
CA SER A 14 19.37 12.90 -21.11
C SER A 14 17.94 12.66 -20.64
N LEU A 15 16.96 12.58 -21.56
CA LEU A 15 15.57 12.26 -21.22
C LEU A 15 15.40 10.86 -20.62
N ILE A 16 16.14 9.86 -21.09
CA ILE A 16 16.12 8.51 -20.51
C ILE A 16 16.62 8.54 -19.07
N PHE A 17 17.75 9.21 -18.81
CA PHE A 17 18.28 9.33 -17.45
C PHE A 17 17.38 10.17 -16.54
N LEU A 18 16.71 11.18 -17.10
CA LEU A 18 15.71 11.96 -16.38
C LEU A 18 14.47 11.12 -16.03
N LEU A 19 14.05 10.21 -16.92
CA LEU A 19 12.98 9.25 -16.65
C LEU A 19 13.37 8.25 -15.57
N LEU A 20 14.61 7.72 -15.60
CA LEU A 20 15.12 6.85 -14.55
C LEU A 20 15.13 7.57 -13.19
N LEU A 21 15.59 8.82 -13.16
CA LEU A 21 15.57 9.66 -11.96
C LEU A 21 14.13 9.91 -11.49
N PHE A 22 13.19 10.15 -12.41
CA PHE A 22 11.77 10.28 -12.08
C PHE A 22 11.21 9.03 -11.39
N VAL A 23 11.52 7.83 -11.90
CA VAL A 23 11.07 6.58 -11.26
C VAL A 23 11.61 6.46 -9.84
N GLY A 24 12.91 6.74 -9.63
CA GLY A 24 13.51 6.72 -8.29
C GLY A 24 12.87 7.74 -7.33
N ASN A 25 12.63 8.97 -7.79
CA ASN A 25 11.96 9.99 -6.99
C ASN A 25 10.50 9.62 -6.68
N PHE A 26 9.78 9.10 -7.67
CA PHE A 26 8.39 8.69 -7.55
C PHE A 26 8.26 7.59 -6.50
N VAL A 27 9.06 6.52 -6.60
CA VAL A 27 9.02 5.41 -5.65
C VAL A 27 9.46 5.88 -4.26
N GLY A 28 10.49 6.72 -4.16
CA GLY A 28 10.97 7.24 -2.88
C GLY A 28 9.92 8.09 -2.18
N ALA A 29 9.26 8.98 -2.93
CA ALA A 29 8.15 9.76 -2.42
C ALA A 29 6.95 8.88 -2.04
N LEU A 30 6.69 7.82 -2.81
CA LEU A 30 5.60 6.90 -2.50
C LEU A 30 5.81 6.19 -1.17
N PHE A 31 7.03 5.77 -0.84
CA PHE A 31 7.34 5.20 0.48
C PHE A 31 7.29 6.23 1.61
N LEU A 32 7.75 7.46 1.38
CA LEU A 32 7.73 8.52 2.41
C LEU A 32 6.32 9.01 2.76
N PHE A 33 5.43 9.08 1.77
CA PHE A 33 4.11 9.71 1.95
C PHE A 33 2.95 8.72 1.88
N SER A 34 3.19 7.49 1.43
CA SER A 34 2.17 6.44 1.22
C SER A 34 0.94 6.90 0.45
N ASN A 35 1.15 7.88 -0.43
CA ASN A 35 0.11 8.53 -1.19
C ASN A 35 0.56 8.68 -2.65
N LEU A 36 -0.15 7.96 -3.52
CA LEU A 36 0.15 7.92 -4.95
C LEU A 36 0.15 9.31 -5.60
N TRP A 37 -0.84 10.14 -5.27
CA TRP A 37 -0.99 11.47 -5.89
C TRP A 37 0.10 12.43 -5.46
N VAL A 38 0.49 12.38 -4.18
CA VAL A 38 1.63 13.17 -3.66
C VAL A 38 2.93 12.71 -4.33
N ALA A 39 3.14 11.40 -4.44
CA ALA A 39 4.33 10.85 -5.10
C ALA A 39 4.42 11.25 -6.58
N VAL A 40 3.32 11.17 -7.33
CA VAL A 40 3.24 11.63 -8.72
C VAL A 40 3.54 13.13 -8.79
N GLY A 41 2.93 13.94 -7.92
CA GLY A 41 3.12 15.39 -7.89
C GLY A 41 4.58 15.79 -7.66
N ILE A 42 5.23 15.19 -6.66
CA ILE A 42 6.64 15.43 -6.34
C ILE A 42 7.54 14.96 -7.50
N GLY A 43 7.32 13.75 -8.00
CA GLY A 43 8.09 13.21 -9.13
C GLY A 43 8.02 14.11 -10.36
N LEU A 44 6.81 14.56 -10.74
CA LEU A 44 6.60 15.44 -11.89
C LEU A 44 7.23 16.81 -11.67
N LEU A 45 7.11 17.38 -10.47
CA LEU A 45 7.72 18.66 -10.14
C LEU A 45 9.25 18.61 -10.30
N ILE A 46 9.89 17.56 -9.78
CA ILE A 46 11.34 17.36 -9.92
C ILE A 46 11.72 17.16 -11.40
N PHE A 47 10.99 16.30 -12.13
CA PHE A 47 11.24 16.03 -13.55
C PHE A 47 11.15 17.32 -14.39
N LEU A 48 10.07 18.09 -14.22
CA LEU A 48 9.86 19.35 -14.93
C LEU A 48 10.89 20.40 -14.54
N GLY A 49 11.29 20.43 -13.25
CA GLY A 49 12.35 21.30 -12.75
C GLY A 49 13.68 21.05 -13.47
N TYR A 50 14.12 19.80 -13.52
CA TYR A 50 15.33 19.41 -14.25
C TYR A 50 15.24 19.70 -15.74
N TYR A 51 14.14 19.28 -16.38
CA TYR A 51 13.93 19.51 -17.81
C TYR A 51 13.99 21.01 -18.15
N GLY A 52 13.32 21.84 -17.35
CA GLY A 52 13.34 23.29 -17.48
C GLY A 52 14.74 23.89 -17.32
N ILE A 53 15.47 23.48 -16.27
CA ILE A 53 16.84 23.94 -16.02
C ILE A 53 17.76 23.58 -17.19
N ILE A 54 17.76 22.33 -17.66
CA ILE A 54 18.61 21.87 -18.76
C ILE A 54 18.30 22.66 -20.03
N ARG A 55 17.01 22.86 -20.34
CA ARG A 55 16.58 23.62 -21.51
C ARG A 55 17.05 25.08 -21.44
N LEU A 56 16.94 25.72 -20.28
CA LEU A 56 17.41 27.09 -20.06
C LEU A 56 18.94 27.19 -20.12
N LEU A 57 19.67 26.25 -19.52
CA LEU A 57 21.12 26.17 -19.58
C LEU A 57 21.61 26.01 -21.02
N LYS A 58 21.00 25.11 -21.79
CA LYS A 58 21.32 24.88 -23.22
C LYS A 58 21.07 26.15 -24.04
N ARG A 59 19.88 26.73 -23.93
CA ARG A 59 19.49 27.96 -24.67
C ARG A 59 20.42 29.13 -24.40
N ASN A 60 20.89 29.27 -23.17
CA ASN A 60 21.72 30.39 -22.75
C ASN A 60 23.22 30.09 -22.65
N LYS A 61 23.66 28.92 -23.13
CA LYS A 61 25.05 28.47 -23.00
C LYS A 61 26.04 29.48 -23.59
N GLN A 62 25.70 30.08 -24.74
CA GLN A 62 26.52 31.11 -25.39
C GLN A 62 26.80 32.29 -24.45
N THR A 63 25.77 32.83 -23.82
CA THR A 63 25.89 33.96 -22.89
C THR A 63 26.67 33.57 -21.64
N LEU A 64 26.43 32.36 -21.11
CA LEU A 64 27.12 31.85 -19.92
C LEU A 64 28.62 31.71 -20.17
N VAL A 65 29.01 31.07 -21.27
CA VAL A 65 30.41 30.82 -21.61
C VAL A 65 31.12 32.12 -21.98
N SER A 66 30.51 32.99 -22.81
CA SER A 66 31.16 34.24 -23.23
C SER A 66 31.40 35.22 -22.07
N LYS A 67 30.57 35.16 -21.03
CA LYS A 67 30.71 35.99 -19.81
C LYS A 67 31.41 35.26 -18.67
N HIS A 68 32.10 34.14 -18.95
CA HIS A 68 32.83 33.36 -17.95
C HIS A 68 31.99 33.03 -16.71
N TYR A 69 30.70 32.70 -16.91
CA TYR A 69 29.72 32.37 -15.87
C TYR A 69 29.44 33.48 -14.85
N LYS A 70 29.86 34.72 -15.10
CA LYS A 70 29.53 35.91 -14.28
C LYS A 70 28.18 36.51 -14.71
N THR A 71 27.11 35.71 -14.69
CA THR A 71 25.76 36.13 -15.08
C THR A 71 24.72 35.63 -14.08
N PRO A 72 23.57 36.31 -13.92
CA PRO A 72 22.48 35.81 -13.07
C PRO A 72 22.00 34.41 -13.46
N LEU A 73 22.16 34.00 -14.72
CA LEU A 73 21.78 32.67 -15.21
C LEU A 73 22.58 31.53 -14.57
N SER A 74 23.74 31.83 -13.97
CA SER A 74 24.52 30.82 -13.23
C SER A 74 23.78 30.28 -12.01
N VAL A 75 22.75 31.00 -11.51
CA VAL A 75 21.85 30.51 -10.45
C VAL A 75 21.14 29.21 -10.84
N LEU A 76 21.00 28.91 -12.14
CA LEU A 76 20.42 27.65 -12.62
C LEU A 76 21.23 26.42 -12.17
N PHE A 77 22.55 26.54 -11.99
CA PHE A 77 23.37 25.47 -11.42
C PHE A 77 23.10 25.25 -9.93
N VAL A 78 22.81 26.31 -9.19
CA VAL A 78 22.38 26.21 -7.79
C VAL A 78 21.02 25.53 -7.70
N GLY A 79 20.08 25.93 -8.56
CA GLY A 79 18.78 25.26 -8.67
C GLY A 79 18.91 23.78 -9.03
N PHE A 80 19.82 23.45 -9.95
CA PHE A 80 20.13 22.06 -10.30
C PHE A 80 20.66 21.28 -9.09
N LEU A 81 21.58 21.87 -8.32
CA LEU A 81 22.15 21.23 -7.13
C LEU A 81 21.08 21.00 -6.04
N LEU A 82 20.17 21.96 -5.83
CA LEU A 82 19.07 21.80 -4.87
C LEU A 82 18.12 20.67 -5.27
N LEU A 83 17.77 20.58 -6.57
CA LEU A 83 17.01 19.44 -7.08
C LEU A 83 17.79 18.13 -6.91
N ALA A 84 19.12 18.16 -7.06
CA ALA A 84 19.97 16.99 -6.87
C ALA A 84 19.99 16.54 -5.41
N LEU A 85 20.03 17.46 -4.46
CA LEU A 85 19.96 17.09 -3.04
C LEU A 85 18.60 16.46 -2.69
N ALA A 86 17.50 17.10 -3.08
CA ALA A 86 16.15 16.58 -2.84
C ALA A 86 15.96 15.20 -3.50
N SER A 87 16.41 15.08 -4.76
CA SER A 87 16.32 13.82 -5.49
C SER A 87 17.25 12.74 -4.94
N GLY A 88 18.39 13.13 -4.39
CA GLY A 88 19.33 12.25 -3.72
C GLY A 88 18.70 11.56 -2.51
N VAL A 89 17.98 12.32 -1.67
CA VAL A 89 17.25 11.76 -0.53
C VAL A 89 16.21 10.72 -0.99
N LEU A 90 15.34 11.08 -1.94
CA LEU A 90 14.29 10.18 -2.42
C LEU A 90 14.84 8.91 -3.11
N THR A 91 15.88 9.08 -3.92
CA THR A 91 16.50 7.96 -4.63
C THR A 91 17.28 7.06 -3.67
N ALA A 92 17.98 7.64 -2.70
CA ALA A 92 18.67 6.89 -1.65
C ALA A 92 17.67 6.10 -0.80
N HIS A 93 16.54 6.72 -0.43
CA HIS A 93 15.45 6.05 0.29
C HIS A 93 14.92 4.84 -0.49
N THR A 94 14.65 5.04 -1.77
CA THR A 94 14.21 3.96 -2.67
C THR A 94 15.22 2.82 -2.70
N ILE A 95 16.48 3.12 -2.98
CA ILE A 95 17.52 2.10 -3.10
C ILE A 95 17.66 1.33 -1.78
N ASN A 96 17.65 2.02 -0.64
CA ASN A 96 17.73 1.39 0.66
C ASN A 96 16.57 0.41 0.88
N ILE A 97 15.34 0.83 0.60
CA ILE A 97 14.18 -0.04 0.70
C ILE A 97 14.30 -1.26 -0.22
N GLN A 98 14.68 -1.06 -1.48
CA GLN A 98 14.79 -2.15 -2.44
C GLN A 98 15.88 -3.17 -2.10
N THR A 99 16.99 -2.72 -1.49
CA THR A 99 18.18 -3.56 -1.31
C THR A 99 18.30 -4.15 0.09
N ASN A 100 17.86 -3.43 1.14
CA ASN A 100 18.08 -3.83 2.53
C ASN A 100 16.81 -4.18 3.29
N VAL A 101 15.66 -3.60 2.89
CA VAL A 101 14.43 -3.61 3.71
C VAL A 101 13.33 -4.48 3.10
N LYS A 102 13.34 -4.65 1.77
CA LYS A 102 12.32 -5.37 1.00
C LYS A 102 11.97 -6.73 1.61
N GLU A 103 12.96 -7.58 1.85
CA GLU A 103 12.72 -8.94 2.35
C GLU A 103 12.10 -8.94 3.75
N LYS A 104 12.41 -7.94 4.57
CA LYS A 104 11.87 -7.79 5.93
C LYS A 104 10.41 -7.35 5.90
N VAL A 105 10.08 -6.38 5.04
CA VAL A 105 8.69 -5.97 4.79
C VAL A 105 7.87 -7.16 4.31
N GLN A 106 8.40 -7.95 3.37
CA GLN A 106 7.72 -9.14 2.87
C GLN A 106 7.51 -10.20 3.96
N ALA A 107 8.50 -10.44 4.81
CA ALA A 107 8.42 -11.40 5.91
C ALA A 107 7.38 -10.97 6.97
N GLU A 108 7.47 -9.72 7.46
CA GLU A 108 6.51 -9.19 8.44
C GLU A 108 5.09 -9.15 7.88
N ALA A 109 4.93 -8.77 6.61
CA ALA A 109 3.62 -8.75 5.98
C ALA A 109 3.05 -10.17 5.84
N GLN A 110 3.87 -11.14 5.43
CA GLN A 110 3.44 -12.52 5.28
C GLN A 110 3.00 -13.13 6.62
N GLU A 111 3.72 -12.86 7.70
CA GLU A 111 3.33 -13.29 9.05
C GLU A 111 1.94 -12.76 9.43
N LYS A 112 1.71 -11.46 9.22
CA LYS A 112 0.44 -10.79 9.55
C LYS A 112 -0.72 -11.27 8.68
N ILE A 113 -0.49 -11.48 7.39
CA ILE A 113 -1.47 -12.04 6.43
C ILE A 113 -1.85 -13.46 6.83
N ALA A 114 -0.88 -14.29 7.22
CA ALA A 114 -1.15 -15.66 7.64
C ALA A 114 -2.11 -15.75 8.84
N GLN A 115 -2.13 -14.76 9.73
CA GLN A 115 -3.06 -14.72 10.86
C GLN A 115 -4.53 -14.56 10.40
N VAL A 116 -4.77 -13.89 9.28
CA VAL A 116 -6.13 -13.67 8.75
C VAL A 116 -6.63 -14.87 7.97
N ALA A 117 -5.73 -15.61 7.31
CA ALA A 117 -6.07 -16.73 6.41
C ALA A 117 -6.94 -17.83 7.07
N ASP A 118 -6.77 -18.06 8.36
CA ASP A 118 -7.48 -19.12 9.09
C ASP A 118 -8.88 -18.71 9.60
N LEU A 119 -9.20 -17.41 9.59
CA LEU A 119 -10.45 -16.88 10.15
C LEU A 119 -11.71 -17.49 9.51
N PHE A 120 -11.66 -17.77 8.21
CA PHE A 120 -12.78 -18.43 7.51
C PHE A 120 -13.05 -19.83 8.07
N ALA A 121 -12.00 -20.62 8.27
CA ALA A 121 -12.12 -21.97 8.80
C ALA A 121 -12.60 -21.94 10.26
N ILE A 122 -12.04 -21.04 11.08
CA ILE A 122 -12.45 -20.83 12.48
C ILE A 122 -13.95 -20.54 12.56
N TYR A 123 -14.46 -19.60 11.75
CA TYR A 123 -15.87 -19.27 11.76
C TYR A 123 -16.75 -20.42 11.27
N ARG A 124 -16.39 -21.07 10.16
CA ARG A 124 -17.16 -22.18 9.59
C ARG A 124 -17.30 -23.33 10.58
N ASP A 125 -16.20 -23.72 11.22
CA ASP A 125 -16.21 -24.86 12.14
C ASP A 125 -17.01 -24.53 13.42
N ALA A 126 -16.95 -23.27 13.89
CA ALA A 126 -17.77 -22.80 15.00
C ALA A 126 -19.27 -22.71 14.64
N GLU A 127 -19.60 -22.25 13.44
CA GLU A 127 -20.97 -22.19 12.93
C GLU A 127 -21.59 -23.58 12.86
N GLU A 128 -20.89 -24.55 12.28
CA GLU A 128 -21.38 -25.93 12.17
C GLU A 128 -21.68 -26.51 13.55
N ALA A 129 -20.74 -26.38 14.50
CA ALA A 129 -20.93 -26.87 15.87
C ALA A 129 -22.10 -26.17 16.58
N SER A 130 -22.20 -24.84 16.45
CA SER A 130 -23.25 -24.03 17.08
C SER A 130 -24.63 -24.39 16.55
N MET A 131 -24.77 -24.57 15.24
CA MET A 131 -26.04 -24.91 14.59
C MET A 131 -26.47 -26.35 14.87
N GLN A 132 -25.53 -27.30 14.94
CA GLN A 132 -25.82 -28.66 15.38
C GLN A 132 -26.33 -28.69 16.83
N GLN A 133 -25.68 -27.96 17.73
CA GLN A 133 -26.11 -27.83 19.12
C GLN A 133 -27.49 -27.17 19.22
N TYR A 134 -27.71 -26.08 18.49
CA TYR A 134 -29.01 -25.39 18.46
C TYR A 134 -30.14 -26.30 18.02
N HIS A 135 -29.95 -27.01 16.91
CA HIS A 135 -30.96 -27.94 16.41
C HIS A 135 -31.28 -29.04 17.41
N GLY A 136 -30.26 -29.68 17.97
CA GLY A 136 -30.44 -30.79 18.92
C GLY A 136 -31.12 -30.37 20.21
N GLN A 137 -30.76 -29.21 20.77
CA GLN A 137 -31.37 -28.72 22.00
C GLN A 137 -32.80 -28.21 21.79
N LEU A 138 -33.07 -27.45 20.71
CA LEU A 138 -34.41 -26.97 20.40
C LEU A 138 -35.38 -28.13 20.17
N GLU A 139 -34.99 -29.15 19.40
CA GLU A 139 -35.83 -30.32 19.16
C GLU A 139 -36.14 -31.07 20.48
N ARG A 140 -35.14 -31.21 21.35
CA ARG A 140 -35.31 -31.85 22.66
C ARG A 140 -36.29 -31.08 23.54
N LEU A 141 -36.15 -29.75 23.62
CA LEU A 141 -37.00 -28.88 24.43
C LEU A 141 -38.45 -28.87 23.92
N LEU A 142 -38.67 -28.72 22.61
CA LEU A 142 -40.02 -28.74 22.02
C LEU A 142 -40.71 -30.10 22.21
N LYS A 143 -39.99 -31.22 22.05
CA LYS A 143 -40.54 -32.56 22.33
C LYS A 143 -40.92 -32.73 23.80
N ALA A 144 -40.08 -32.23 24.71
CA ALA A 144 -40.36 -32.27 26.15
C ALA A 144 -41.59 -31.44 26.51
N TYR A 145 -41.66 -30.19 26.00
CA TYR A 145 -42.78 -29.28 26.22
C TYR A 145 -44.09 -29.83 25.65
N LYS A 146 -44.08 -30.37 24.43
CA LYS A 146 -45.26 -31.02 23.82
C LYS A 146 -45.78 -32.20 24.64
N LYS A 147 -44.89 -32.96 25.28
CA LYS A 147 -45.26 -34.13 26.12
C LYS A 147 -45.81 -33.71 27.48
N LYS A 148 -45.16 -32.74 28.14
CA LYS A 148 -45.55 -32.26 29.47
C LYS A 148 -45.14 -30.78 29.62
N PRO A 149 -46.05 -29.84 29.34
CA PRO A 149 -45.77 -28.41 29.51
C PRO A 149 -45.44 -28.08 30.97
N THR A 150 -44.38 -27.31 31.19
CA THR A 150 -43.99 -26.75 32.48
C THR A 150 -43.51 -25.32 32.29
N HIS A 151 -43.71 -24.45 33.29
CA HIS A 151 -43.22 -23.06 33.23
C HIS A 151 -41.72 -22.99 32.97
N GLY A 152 -40.90 -23.83 33.62
CA GLY A 152 -39.45 -23.82 33.37
C GLY A 152 -39.01 -24.24 31.94
N LEU A 153 -39.84 -24.99 31.19
CA LEU A 153 -39.58 -25.29 29.78
C LEU A 153 -40.07 -24.16 28.87
N GLU A 154 -41.19 -23.54 29.23
CA GLU A 154 -41.74 -22.35 28.57
C GLU A 154 -40.74 -21.19 28.64
N ASP A 155 -40.23 -20.89 29.84
CA ASP A 155 -39.23 -19.85 30.08
C ASP A 155 -37.96 -20.08 29.24
N GLN A 156 -37.50 -21.34 29.13
CA GLN A 156 -36.34 -21.69 28.30
C GLN A 156 -36.60 -21.49 26.81
N LEU A 157 -37.80 -21.83 26.31
CA LEU A 157 -38.16 -21.69 24.90
C LEU A 157 -38.43 -20.24 24.50
N LEU A 158 -38.92 -19.41 25.42
CA LEU A 158 -39.11 -17.96 25.23
C LEU A 158 -37.80 -17.19 25.27
N ALA A 159 -36.80 -17.68 26.00
CA ALA A 159 -35.50 -17.02 26.14
C ALA A 159 -34.59 -17.22 24.90
N PRO A 160 -33.59 -16.34 24.71
CA PRO A 160 -32.48 -16.59 23.79
C PRO A 160 -31.77 -17.90 24.12
N PRO A 161 -31.31 -18.68 23.12
CA PRO A 161 -31.31 -18.38 21.68
C PRO A 161 -32.58 -18.87 20.93
N TYR A 162 -33.63 -19.35 21.60
CA TYR A 162 -34.76 -20.00 20.93
C TYR A 162 -35.90 -19.04 20.56
N GLU A 163 -36.25 -18.14 21.48
CA GLU A 163 -37.21 -17.04 21.30
C GLU A 163 -38.52 -17.48 20.60
N ILE A 164 -39.06 -18.64 20.98
CA ILE A 164 -40.34 -19.17 20.48
C ILE A 164 -41.47 -18.38 21.13
N ASP A 165 -42.33 -17.76 20.33
CA ASP A 165 -43.44 -16.95 20.83
C ASP A 165 -44.49 -17.77 21.59
N GLU A 166 -45.15 -17.12 22.55
CA GLU A 166 -46.14 -17.74 23.42
C GLU A 166 -47.30 -18.38 22.64
N GLN A 167 -47.71 -17.81 21.51
CA GLN A 167 -48.79 -18.36 20.67
C GLN A 167 -48.37 -19.70 20.05
N THR A 168 -47.17 -19.77 19.48
CA THR A 168 -46.62 -21.00 18.91
C THR A 168 -46.47 -22.11 19.96
N LEU A 169 -46.12 -21.74 21.21
CA LEU A 169 -46.05 -22.66 22.34
C LEU A 169 -47.44 -23.11 22.82
N ALA A 170 -48.41 -22.20 22.92
CA ALA A 170 -49.79 -22.53 23.30
C ALA A 170 -50.41 -23.57 22.35
N ASP A 171 -50.12 -23.45 21.05
CA ASP A 171 -50.62 -24.35 20.00
C ASP A 171 -49.69 -25.54 19.68
N ILE A 172 -48.67 -25.81 20.52
CA ILE A 172 -47.64 -26.83 20.24
C ILE A 172 -48.19 -28.24 19.98
N LYS A 173 -49.38 -28.57 20.51
CA LYS A 173 -50.04 -29.87 20.27
C LYS A 173 -50.44 -30.04 18.81
N HIS A 174 -50.89 -28.95 18.17
CA HIS A 174 -51.33 -28.91 16.78
C HIS A 174 -50.20 -28.54 15.82
N ASN A 175 -49.18 -27.83 16.30
CA ASN A 175 -48.03 -27.45 15.50
C ASN A 175 -47.04 -28.60 15.24
N SER A 176 -46.42 -28.59 14.06
CA SER A 176 -45.30 -29.46 13.69
C SER A 176 -44.01 -28.94 14.32
N ILE A 177 -43.37 -29.75 15.17
CA ILE A 177 -42.05 -29.41 15.75
C ILE A 177 -41.02 -29.17 14.64
N LYS A 178 -41.10 -29.93 13.53
CA LYS A 178 -40.18 -29.77 12.41
C LYS A 178 -40.34 -28.39 11.75
N ASP A 179 -41.57 -27.90 11.63
CA ASP A 179 -41.86 -26.63 10.96
C ASP A 179 -41.42 -25.46 11.84
N ILE A 180 -41.63 -25.56 13.16
CA ILE A 180 -41.12 -24.58 14.14
C ILE A 180 -39.60 -24.49 14.06
N ILE A 181 -38.91 -25.64 14.08
CA ILE A 181 -37.44 -25.69 13.98
C ILE A 181 -36.98 -25.11 12.64
N ALA A 182 -37.62 -25.47 11.52
CA ALA A 182 -37.25 -24.96 10.20
C ALA A 182 -37.40 -23.44 10.11
N SER A 183 -38.50 -22.90 10.64
CA SER A 183 -38.74 -21.45 10.67
C SER A 183 -37.65 -20.71 11.47
N ARG A 184 -37.27 -21.24 12.64
CA ARG A 184 -36.26 -20.59 13.50
C ARG A 184 -34.85 -20.75 12.95
N LYS A 185 -34.56 -21.91 12.34
CA LYS A 185 -33.31 -22.15 11.62
C LYS A 185 -33.12 -21.14 10.48
N GLY A 186 -34.18 -20.83 9.73
CA GLY A 186 -34.12 -19.88 8.62
C GLY A 186 -33.67 -18.47 9.02
N ALA A 187 -33.98 -18.02 10.24
CA ALA A 187 -33.53 -16.73 10.76
C ALA A 187 -32.01 -16.69 10.98
N TYR A 188 -31.43 -17.76 11.53
CA TYR A 188 -29.98 -17.89 11.70
C TYR A 188 -29.26 -18.12 10.37
N GLU A 189 -29.82 -18.90 9.46
CA GLU A 189 -29.24 -19.16 8.12
C GLU A 189 -29.07 -17.88 7.30
N LEU A 190 -29.98 -16.91 7.41
CA LEU A 190 -29.84 -15.62 6.74
C LEU A 190 -28.63 -14.84 7.28
N LYS A 191 -28.51 -14.74 8.61
CA LYS A 191 -27.40 -14.05 9.28
C LYS A 191 -26.05 -14.72 9.00
N ILE A 192 -26.01 -16.06 9.02
CA ILE A 192 -24.83 -16.85 8.67
C ILE A 192 -24.39 -16.60 7.23
N ARG A 193 -25.35 -16.49 6.30
CA ARG A 193 -25.03 -16.14 4.90
C ARG A 193 -24.38 -14.76 4.80
N GLU A 194 -24.90 -13.76 5.51
CA GLU A 194 -24.30 -12.42 5.56
C GLU A 194 -22.88 -12.45 6.13
N HIS A 195 -22.65 -13.23 7.19
CA HIS A 195 -21.31 -13.41 7.75
C HIS A 195 -20.35 -14.09 6.75
N PHE A 196 -20.80 -15.10 5.99
CA PHE A 196 -19.97 -15.70 4.94
C PHE A 196 -19.64 -14.72 3.82
N ASP A 197 -20.57 -13.85 3.43
CA ASP A 197 -20.30 -12.80 2.44
C ASP A 197 -19.25 -11.80 2.96
N GLN A 198 -19.33 -11.40 4.23
CA GLN A 198 -18.34 -10.54 4.88
C GLN A 198 -16.96 -11.21 4.97
N LEU A 199 -16.91 -12.47 5.41
CA LEU A 199 -15.67 -13.27 5.44
C LEU A 199 -15.03 -13.40 4.05
N ASN A 200 -15.84 -13.60 3.00
CA ASN A 200 -15.32 -13.64 1.64
C ASN A 200 -14.69 -12.31 1.21
N GLN A 201 -15.21 -11.16 1.67
CA GLN A 201 -14.60 -9.86 1.43
C GLN A 201 -13.28 -9.69 2.18
N ILE A 202 -13.21 -10.15 3.44
CA ILE A 202 -11.96 -10.18 4.22
C ILE A 202 -10.92 -11.04 3.48
N MET A 203 -11.29 -12.24 3.05
CA MET A 203 -10.42 -13.16 2.30
C MET A 203 -9.97 -12.60 0.95
N ALA A 204 -10.83 -11.83 0.27
CA ALA A 204 -10.45 -11.17 -0.98
C ALA A 204 -9.40 -10.07 -0.76
N LYS A 205 -9.56 -9.27 0.32
CA LYS A 205 -8.57 -8.26 0.71
C LYS A 205 -7.25 -8.89 1.15
N ASP A 206 -7.31 -9.95 1.96
CA ASP A 206 -6.14 -10.71 2.41
C ASP A 206 -5.31 -11.22 1.23
N ARG A 207 -5.96 -11.83 0.24
CA ARG A 207 -5.31 -12.25 -1.02
C ARG A 207 -4.70 -11.08 -1.79
N ALA A 208 -5.36 -9.92 -1.82
CA ALA A 208 -4.84 -8.74 -2.49
C ALA A 208 -3.56 -8.23 -1.81
N TYR A 209 -3.52 -8.17 -0.48
CA TYR A 209 -2.30 -7.88 0.28
C TYR A 209 -1.20 -8.89 -0.06
N ALA A 210 -1.51 -10.19 0.02
CA ALA A 210 -0.54 -11.26 -0.26
C ALA A 210 0.11 -11.12 -1.64
N GLU A 211 -0.70 -10.88 -2.67
CA GLU A 211 -0.22 -10.68 -4.04
C GLU A 211 0.62 -9.40 -4.18
N ASN A 212 0.18 -8.28 -3.58
CA ASN A 212 0.92 -7.01 -3.65
C ASN A 212 2.30 -7.11 -2.99
N PHE A 213 2.42 -7.76 -1.83
CA PHE A 213 3.72 -7.96 -1.18
C PHE A 213 4.58 -8.98 -1.91
N LYS A 214 4.02 -10.12 -2.33
CA LYS A 214 4.74 -11.18 -3.05
C LYS A 214 5.35 -10.68 -4.35
N HIS A 215 4.58 -9.94 -5.14
CA HIS A 215 5.05 -9.36 -6.40
C HIS A 215 5.71 -8.00 -6.26
N TRP A 216 5.84 -7.51 -5.03
CA TRP A 216 6.45 -6.23 -4.71
C TRP A 216 5.87 -5.08 -5.54
N ASN A 217 4.54 -4.98 -5.52
CA ASN A 217 3.79 -3.98 -6.26
C ASN A 217 4.10 -2.58 -5.70
N TRP A 218 5.05 -1.87 -6.33
CA TRP A 218 5.52 -0.57 -5.86
C TRP A 218 4.40 0.44 -5.63
N PHE A 219 3.32 0.39 -6.41
CA PHE A 219 2.18 1.30 -6.28
C PHE A 219 1.33 1.08 -5.02
N LYS A 220 1.47 -0.09 -4.38
CA LYS A 220 0.61 -0.52 -3.28
C LYS A 220 1.38 -0.80 -1.99
N VAL A 221 2.57 -1.39 -2.07
CA VAL A 221 3.34 -1.87 -0.90
C VAL A 221 3.46 -0.82 0.21
N ALA A 222 3.71 0.46 -0.11
CA ALA A 222 3.83 1.52 0.90
C ALA A 222 2.52 1.71 1.69
N THR A 223 1.42 1.94 0.98
CA THR A 223 0.08 2.11 1.58
C THR A 223 -0.37 0.83 2.28
N ASP A 224 -0.24 -0.30 1.60
CA ASP A 224 -0.66 -1.59 2.09
C ASP A 224 0.04 -1.94 3.41
N TYR A 225 1.35 -1.67 3.53
CA TYR A 225 2.11 -1.92 4.75
C TYR A 225 1.69 -1.00 5.91
N GLN A 226 1.28 0.24 5.62
CA GLN A 226 0.74 1.14 6.65
C GLN A 226 -0.64 0.71 7.14
N GLU A 227 -1.46 0.11 6.29
CA GLU A 227 -2.83 -0.30 6.62
C GLU A 227 -2.90 -1.73 7.19
N LEU A 228 -1.85 -2.54 7.00
CA LEU A 228 -1.88 -3.98 7.30
C LEU A 228 -2.26 -4.30 8.74
N ASN A 229 -1.62 -3.69 9.74
CA ASN A 229 -1.96 -3.96 11.15
C ASN A 229 -3.44 -3.65 11.45
N GLN A 230 -3.95 -2.56 10.88
CA GLN A 230 -5.34 -2.18 11.06
C GLN A 230 -6.28 -3.19 10.39
N PHE A 231 -5.94 -3.64 9.17
CA PHE A 231 -6.69 -4.66 8.47
C PHE A 231 -6.74 -5.98 9.26
N VAL A 232 -5.62 -6.45 9.80
CA VAL A 232 -5.58 -7.69 10.61
C VAL A 232 -6.45 -7.54 11.85
N GLN A 233 -6.29 -6.45 12.60
CA GLN A 233 -7.10 -6.20 13.80
C GLN A 233 -8.60 -6.14 13.48
N GLN A 234 -8.99 -5.37 12.46
CA GLN A 234 -10.39 -5.27 12.05
C GLN A 234 -10.96 -6.62 11.63
N SER A 235 -10.19 -7.44 10.93
CA SER A 235 -10.60 -8.79 10.53
C SER A 235 -10.90 -9.67 11.75
N TYR A 236 -10.03 -9.63 12.76
CA TYR A 236 -10.25 -10.37 14.01
C TYR A 236 -11.45 -9.84 14.80
N ASP A 237 -11.62 -8.52 14.89
CA ASP A 237 -12.74 -7.90 15.60
C ASP A 237 -14.07 -8.23 14.93
N GLU A 238 -14.14 -8.16 13.59
CA GLU A 238 -15.33 -8.52 12.81
C GLU A 238 -15.68 -10.00 13.00
N VAL A 239 -14.72 -10.91 12.88
CA VAL A 239 -14.97 -12.35 13.05
C VAL A 239 -15.31 -12.70 14.50
N GLY A 240 -14.70 -12.03 15.47
CA GLY A 240 -15.07 -12.14 16.89
C GLY A 240 -16.54 -11.78 17.14
N GLN A 241 -17.04 -10.71 16.49
CA GLN A 241 -18.46 -10.35 16.56
C GLN A 241 -19.36 -11.38 15.87
N MET A 242 -18.95 -11.91 14.72
CA MET A 242 -19.70 -12.97 14.01
C MET A 242 -19.81 -14.23 14.87
N LEU A 243 -18.73 -14.62 15.56
CA LEU A 243 -18.71 -15.77 16.48
C LEU A 243 -19.61 -15.55 17.69
N ALA A 244 -19.57 -14.36 18.30
CA ALA A 244 -20.44 -14.00 19.43
C ALA A 244 -21.94 -13.95 19.06
N ALA A 245 -22.22 -13.73 17.77
CA ALA A 245 -23.57 -13.64 17.21
C ALA A 245 -24.21 -15.00 16.89
N LEU A 246 -23.48 -16.11 17.02
CA LEU A 246 -24.00 -17.47 16.87
C LEU A 246 -24.95 -17.83 18.04
N PRO A 247 -25.92 -18.75 17.83
CA PRO A 247 -26.87 -19.13 18.88
C PRO A 247 -26.20 -19.75 20.11
N PHE A 248 -25.11 -20.49 19.89
CA PHE A 248 -24.23 -21.00 20.93
C PHE A 248 -22.80 -20.54 20.61
N PRO A 249 -22.37 -19.39 21.13
CA PRO A 249 -21.03 -18.86 20.89
C PRO A 249 -19.98 -19.72 21.59
N ALA A 250 -18.75 -19.70 21.08
CA ALA A 250 -17.61 -20.37 21.72
C ALA A 250 -17.30 -19.73 23.09
N GLU A 251 -16.88 -20.54 24.07
CA GLU A 251 -16.56 -20.07 25.43
C GLU A 251 -15.29 -19.22 25.46
N VAL A 252 -14.34 -19.49 24.56
CA VAL A 252 -13.08 -18.75 24.46
C VAL A 252 -13.22 -17.69 23.35
N PRO A 253 -13.03 -16.39 23.66
CA PRO A 253 -13.08 -15.35 22.66
C PRO A 253 -11.89 -15.47 21.71
N LEU A 254 -12.10 -15.09 20.46
CA LEU A 254 -11.04 -15.02 19.47
C LEU A 254 -9.97 -14.00 19.92
N SER A 255 -8.72 -14.44 20.00
CA SER A 255 -7.60 -13.61 20.44
C SER A 255 -6.59 -13.40 19.30
N LEU A 256 -6.09 -12.17 19.18
CA LEU A 256 -5.03 -11.79 18.26
C LEU A 256 -3.76 -11.47 19.06
N GLU A 257 -2.70 -12.24 18.81
CA GLU A 257 -1.35 -11.91 19.28
C GLU A 257 -0.53 -11.42 18.09
N MET A 258 -0.37 -10.09 17.98
CA MET A 258 0.33 -9.48 16.85
C MET A 258 1.33 -8.43 17.35
N ASP A 259 2.53 -8.47 16.79
CA ASP A 259 3.49 -7.38 16.95
C ASP A 259 3.05 -6.16 16.13
N ASN A 260 2.84 -5.06 16.84
CA ASN A 260 2.45 -3.78 16.26
C ASN A 260 3.63 -2.92 15.81
N THR A 261 4.87 -3.34 16.07
CA THR A 261 6.04 -2.68 15.52
C THR A 261 6.01 -2.74 13.99
N ARG A 262 6.59 -1.70 13.38
CA ARG A 262 6.70 -1.54 11.93
C ARG A 262 8.02 -0.91 11.60
N LEU A 263 8.52 -1.28 10.42
CA LEU A 263 9.68 -0.65 9.81
C LEU A 263 9.32 0.80 9.44
N PRO A 264 10.20 1.79 9.70
CA PRO A 264 9.91 3.21 9.46
C PRO A 264 10.07 3.55 7.97
N LEU A 265 9.28 2.93 7.09
CA LEU A 265 9.35 3.13 5.64
C LEU A 265 9.03 4.57 5.21
N ASP A 266 8.33 5.31 6.05
CA ASP A 266 7.92 6.70 5.87
C ASP A 266 8.96 7.72 6.36
N SER A 267 10.04 7.27 7.00
CA SER A 267 11.09 8.13 7.55
C SER A 267 12.46 7.75 6.98
N PHE A 268 13.05 8.65 6.18
CA PHE A 268 14.39 8.46 5.64
C PHE A 268 15.46 8.30 6.73
N THR A 269 15.38 9.14 7.77
CA THR A 269 16.39 9.17 8.83
C THR A 269 16.32 7.91 9.68
N GLU A 270 15.14 7.57 10.19
CA GLU A 270 14.96 6.40 11.06
C GLU A 270 15.26 5.10 10.31
N LEU A 271 14.86 5.00 9.03
CA LEU A 271 15.16 3.83 8.22
C LEU A 271 16.66 3.65 8.00
N ASN A 272 17.40 4.73 7.77
CA ASN A 272 18.85 4.66 7.56
C ASN A 272 19.64 4.42 8.84
N GLU A 273 19.10 4.81 10.00
CA GLU A 273 19.69 4.46 11.30
C GLU A 273 19.58 2.95 11.56
N GLN A 274 18.44 2.34 11.24
CA GLN A 274 18.22 0.91 11.39
C GLN A 274 18.87 0.08 10.28
N TYR A 275 18.85 0.58 9.05
CA TYR A 275 19.32 -0.09 7.85
C TYR A 275 20.20 0.86 7.04
N SER A 276 21.46 0.98 7.43
CA SER A 276 22.38 1.91 6.78
C SER A 276 22.63 1.51 5.32
N PRO A 277 22.34 2.39 4.35
CA PRO A 277 22.56 2.05 2.95
C PRO A 277 24.04 2.12 2.56
N ASN A 278 24.40 1.42 1.48
CA ASN A 278 25.71 1.60 0.86
C ASN A 278 25.77 2.95 0.12
N TYR A 279 26.13 4.01 0.86
CA TYR A 279 26.22 5.37 0.33
C TYR A 279 27.20 5.51 -0.84
N LEU A 280 28.27 4.70 -0.90
CA LEU A 280 29.22 4.75 -2.00
C LEU A 280 28.56 4.33 -3.31
N LEU A 281 27.80 3.22 -3.29
CA LEU A 281 27.05 2.76 -4.45
C LEU A 281 25.99 3.77 -4.87
N ILE A 282 25.23 4.30 -3.90
CA ILE A 282 24.17 5.29 -4.16
C ILE A 282 24.75 6.54 -4.79
N VAL A 283 25.79 7.13 -4.19
CA VAL A 283 26.45 8.33 -4.71
C VAL A 283 27.04 8.07 -6.09
N GLY A 284 27.68 6.91 -6.31
CA GLY A 284 28.23 6.53 -7.61
C GLY A 284 27.17 6.49 -8.72
N VAL A 285 26.08 5.77 -8.50
CA VAL A 285 24.95 5.69 -9.45
C VAL A 285 24.33 7.07 -9.67
N PHE A 286 24.14 7.83 -8.58
CA PHE A 286 23.53 9.15 -8.62
C PHE A 286 24.36 10.15 -9.45
N VAL A 287 25.69 10.17 -9.26
CA VAL A 287 26.61 11.02 -10.04
C VAL A 287 26.56 10.66 -11.51
N VAL A 288 26.54 9.37 -11.86
CA VAL A 288 26.43 8.91 -13.25
C VAL A 288 25.13 9.41 -13.88
N ILE A 289 23.99 9.27 -13.20
CA ILE A 289 22.70 9.76 -13.70
C ILE A 289 22.76 11.28 -13.97
N HIS A 290 23.28 12.07 -13.02
CA HIS A 290 23.34 13.52 -13.16
C HIS A 290 24.32 13.98 -14.25
N PHE A 291 25.41 13.23 -14.45
CA PHE A 291 26.31 13.46 -15.56
C PHE A 291 25.55 13.33 -16.89
N PHE A 292 24.84 12.21 -17.11
CA PHE A 292 24.08 11.96 -18.34
C PHE A 292 22.94 12.96 -18.57
N ILE A 293 22.28 13.40 -17.50
CA ILE A 293 21.28 14.48 -17.55
C ILE A 293 21.89 15.78 -18.08
N LEU A 294 23.11 16.13 -17.70
CA LEU A 294 23.79 17.36 -18.10
C LEU A 294 24.53 17.30 -19.45
N ILE A 295 24.73 16.12 -20.05
CA ILE A 295 25.47 15.99 -21.33
C ILE A 295 24.94 16.93 -22.44
N PRO A 296 23.61 17.14 -22.63
CA PRO A 296 23.11 18.06 -23.65
C PRO A 296 23.66 19.48 -23.48
N TYR A 297 23.83 19.93 -22.25
CA TYR A 297 24.45 21.21 -21.97
C TYR A 297 25.93 21.19 -22.37
N PHE A 298 26.71 20.20 -21.92
CA PHE A 298 28.14 20.14 -22.20
C PHE A 298 28.46 20.01 -23.70
N LEU A 299 27.69 19.23 -24.45
CA LEU A 299 27.91 19.00 -25.88
C LEU A 299 27.26 20.03 -26.80
N HIS A 300 26.42 20.94 -26.29
CA HIS A 300 25.85 22.00 -27.12
C HIS A 300 26.96 22.95 -27.60
N LYS A 301 27.14 23.09 -28.92
CA LYS A 301 28.21 23.93 -29.48
C LYS A 301 27.95 25.41 -29.20
N VAL A 302 29.02 26.13 -28.84
CA VAL A 302 29.02 27.57 -28.58
C VAL A 302 30.04 28.22 -29.51
N ARG A 303 29.72 29.37 -30.09
CA ARG A 303 30.70 30.13 -30.88
C ARG A 303 31.56 30.96 -29.92
N ALA A 304 32.82 30.58 -29.72
CA ALA A 304 33.77 31.45 -29.03
C ALA A 304 34.17 32.57 -30.00
N TYR A 305 33.63 33.78 -29.81
CA TYR A 305 34.23 34.96 -30.43
C TYR A 305 35.39 35.36 -29.53
N LYS A 306 36.63 35.22 -30.03
CA LYS A 306 37.79 35.86 -29.41
C LYS A 306 37.53 37.37 -29.45
N THR A 307 37.01 37.93 -28.36
CA THR A 307 37.17 39.36 -28.10
C THR A 307 38.59 39.54 -27.61
N GLU A 308 39.52 39.61 -28.55
CA GLU A 308 40.58 40.61 -28.48
C GLU A 308 41.15 40.80 -29.86
N GLN A 309 41.68 42.00 -30.03
CA GLN A 309 42.41 42.51 -31.16
C GLN A 309 43.72 41.71 -31.33
N GLU A 310 43.64 40.39 -31.48
CA GLU A 310 44.77 39.53 -31.84
C GLU A 310 44.61 39.15 -33.32
N LYS A 311 45.41 39.85 -34.12
CA LYS A 311 45.73 39.47 -35.50
C LYS A 311 46.25 38.04 -35.55
N ASP A 312 45.89 37.41 -36.66
CA ASP A 312 46.49 36.24 -37.31
C ASP A 312 46.24 34.83 -36.76
N ASP A 313 45.50 34.09 -37.60
CA ASP A 313 45.77 32.72 -38.02
C ASP A 313 45.82 31.62 -36.96
N ARG A 314 44.64 31.11 -36.62
CA ARG A 314 44.13 29.82 -37.14
C ARG A 314 42.91 29.37 -36.36
N ILE A 315 41.90 28.94 -37.11
CA ILE A 315 40.67 28.32 -36.60
C ILE A 315 41.05 27.08 -35.79
N ILE A 316 40.66 27.02 -34.52
CA ILE A 316 40.65 25.78 -33.74
C ILE A 316 39.20 25.52 -33.35
N GLU A 317 38.63 24.46 -33.92
CA GLU A 317 37.33 23.91 -33.52
C GLU A 317 37.49 23.05 -32.25
N TYR A 318 36.58 23.20 -31.29
CA TYR A 318 36.41 22.31 -30.14
C TYR A 318 34.97 21.75 -30.13
#